data_AF-A0A3A5SPA6-F1
#
_entry.id   AF-A0A3A5SPA6-F1
#
_cell.length_a   1.000
_cell.length_b   1.000
_cell.length_c   1.000
_cell.angle_alpha   90.00
_cell.angle_beta   90.00
_cell.angle_gamma   90.00
#
_symmetry.space_group_name_H-M   'P 1'
#
loop_
_entity.id
_entity.type
_entity.pdbx_description
1 polymer ?
#
loop_
_entity_poly.entity_id
_entity_poly.type
_entity_poly.pdbx_seq_one_letter_code
_entity_poly.pdbx_strand_id
1 'polypeptide(L)'
;MNTTTRIPIVLMSVEETAQAVSISVKTVRSLIRQGRLRAVNFGTRMTRIYLQDLLEIAKGQGYQVVLPSSLSLEGATSKKAQRLKDAETGSVNKLAKCRKTPRAGERAPDGVTHDTHYTMAEVLSTFNIKYGRFYEVRNRYQLQSVHAWGTTCFKKEDVERVIGLYNEEQGKNISDDWYTCFDIMKLYGLGKTQVRRFAETHGVRIRKFKGGRANYYLKADWEAARKKAEKSSTTTKAKRK
;
A
#
# COMPACT_ATOMS: atom_id res chain seq x y z
N MET A 1 10.83 12.70 59.19
CA MET A 1 10.75 13.41 57.89
C MET A 1 10.71 12.35 56.80
N ASN A 2 9.52 12.00 56.32
CA ASN A 2 9.38 10.94 55.32
C ASN A 2 9.58 11.57 53.94
N THR A 3 10.77 11.39 53.37
CA THR A 3 11.04 11.71 51.97
C THR A 3 10.23 10.76 51.10
N THR A 4 9.01 11.18 50.73
CA THR A 4 8.22 10.52 49.68
C THR A 4 8.94 10.74 48.37
N THR A 5 9.88 9.87 48.05
CA THR A 5 10.51 9.78 46.74
C THR A 5 9.39 9.61 45.72
N ARG A 6 9.11 10.65 44.93
CA ARG A 6 8.16 10.57 43.81
C ARG A 6 8.71 9.55 42.82
N ILE A 7 8.28 8.30 42.95
CA ILE A 7 8.57 7.25 41.97
C ILE A 7 7.89 7.68 40.67
N PRO A 8 8.60 7.73 39.54
CA PRO A 8 7.98 8.07 38.25
C PRO A 8 6.87 7.06 37.95
N ILE A 9 5.72 7.57 37.53
CA ILE A 9 4.57 6.75 37.13
C ILE A 9 4.90 6.12 35.77
N VAL A 10 5.69 5.05 35.80
CA VAL A 10 6.06 4.29 34.60
C VAL A 10 4.99 3.23 34.34
N LEU A 11 4.28 3.41 33.23
CA LEU A 11 3.25 2.49 32.74
C LEU A 11 3.82 1.55 31.68
N MET A 12 3.96 0.28 32.03
CA MET A 12 4.47 -0.76 31.14
C MET A 12 3.33 -1.48 30.43
N SER A 13 3.56 -1.92 29.19
CA SER A 13 2.67 -2.85 28.51
C SER A 13 2.78 -4.26 29.11
N VAL A 14 1.80 -5.11 28.81
CA VAL A 14 1.80 -6.52 29.21
C VAL A 14 3.02 -7.27 28.64
N GLU A 15 3.47 -6.89 27.44
CA GLU A 15 4.64 -7.50 26.79
C GLU A 15 5.95 -7.09 27.46
N GLU A 16 6.12 -5.80 27.75
CA GLU A 16 7.28 -5.29 28.49
C GLU A 16 7.34 -5.87 29.91
N THR A 17 6.18 -6.07 30.55
CA THR A 17 6.08 -6.69 31.87
C THR A 17 6.50 -8.16 31.84
N ALA A 18 6.06 -8.90 30.84
CA ALA A 18 6.44 -10.29 30.63
C ALA A 18 7.95 -10.44 30.44
N GLN A 19 8.55 -9.53 29.65
CA GLN A 19 10.00 -9.48 29.44
C GLN A 19 10.75 -9.10 30.72
N ALA A 20 10.23 -8.14 31.50
CA ALA A 20 10.88 -7.67 32.72
C ALA A 20 10.99 -8.75 33.81
N VAL A 21 10.00 -9.63 33.89
CA VAL A 21 9.92 -10.70 34.90
C VAL A 21 10.30 -12.07 34.34
N SER A 22 10.70 -12.14 33.06
CA SER A 22 11.04 -13.38 32.35
C SER A 22 9.94 -14.45 32.41
N ILE A 23 8.67 -14.02 32.35
CA ILE A 23 7.49 -14.90 32.37
C ILE A 23 6.69 -14.76 31.08
N SER A 24 5.83 -15.75 30.80
CA SER A 24 5.01 -15.69 29.59
C SER A 24 3.94 -14.58 29.68
N VAL A 25 3.62 -13.95 28.54
CA VAL A 25 2.51 -12.97 28.43
C VAL A 25 1.17 -13.58 28.89
N LYS A 26 0.98 -14.89 28.67
CA LYS A 26 -0.22 -15.62 29.14
C LYS A 26 -0.28 -15.64 30.67
N THR A 27 0.85 -15.84 31.33
CA THR A 27 0.98 -15.82 32.79
C THR A 27 0.66 -14.43 33.33
N VAL A 28 1.22 -13.36 32.73
CA VAL A 28 0.90 -11.97 33.11
C VAL A 28 -0.60 -11.69 32.98
N ARG A 29 -1.22 -12.07 31.86
CA ARG A 29 -2.69 -11.92 31.68
C ARG A 29 -3.49 -12.75 32.68
N SER A 30 -2.97 -13.90 33.12
CA SER A 30 -3.60 -14.71 34.16
C SER A 30 -3.53 -14.03 35.53
N LEU A 31 -2.39 -13.42 35.86
CA LEU A 31 -2.22 -12.66 37.10
C LEU A 31 -3.16 -11.45 37.17
N ILE A 32 -3.38 -10.78 36.03
CA ILE A 32 -4.37 -9.69 35.91
C ILE A 32 -5.80 -10.23 36.10
N ARG A 33 -6.16 -11.34 35.43
CA ARG A 33 -7.49 -11.96 35.56
C ARG A 33 -7.78 -12.46 36.98
N GLN A 34 -6.76 -12.93 37.68
CA GLN A 34 -6.85 -13.37 39.08
C GLN A 34 -6.89 -12.20 40.08
N GLY A 35 -6.76 -10.95 39.62
CA GLY A 35 -6.69 -9.77 40.48
C GLY A 35 -5.38 -9.63 41.27
N ARG A 36 -4.39 -10.48 40.99
CA ARG A 36 -3.09 -10.48 41.68
C ARG A 36 -2.16 -9.38 41.19
N LEU A 37 -2.37 -8.89 39.96
CA LEU A 37 -1.64 -7.78 39.36
C LEU A 37 -2.62 -6.68 38.95
N ARG A 38 -2.45 -5.48 39.53
CA ARG A 38 -3.24 -4.31 39.18
C ARG A 38 -2.83 -3.81 37.79
N ALA A 39 -3.83 -3.62 36.93
CA ALA A 39 -3.65 -3.15 35.57
C ALA A 39 -4.74 -2.14 35.20
N VAL A 40 -4.36 -1.13 34.44
CA VAL A 40 -5.25 -0.09 33.91
C VAL A 40 -5.54 -0.40 32.45
N ASN A 41 -6.81 -0.57 32.12
CA ASN A 41 -7.25 -0.82 30.74
C ASN A 41 -7.64 0.50 30.07
N PHE A 42 -6.95 0.84 28.99
CA PHE A 42 -7.25 2.00 28.14
C PHE A 42 -8.04 1.60 26.87
N GLY A 43 -8.36 0.31 26.71
CA GLY A 43 -9.15 -0.23 25.61
C GLY A 43 -9.08 -1.76 25.53
N THR A 44 -9.78 -2.36 24.55
CA THR A 44 -9.90 -3.83 24.40
C THR A 44 -8.57 -4.55 24.16
N ARG A 45 -7.54 -3.84 23.69
CA ARG A 45 -6.20 -4.38 23.41
C ARG A 45 -5.08 -3.63 24.11
N MET A 46 -5.39 -2.66 24.97
CA MET A 46 -4.40 -1.79 25.58
C MET A 46 -4.52 -1.81 27.11
N THR A 47 -3.70 -2.66 27.72
CA THR A 47 -3.58 -2.82 29.17
C THR A 47 -2.21 -2.34 29.60
N ARG A 48 -2.17 -1.44 30.59
CA ARG A 48 -0.95 -0.89 31.17
C ARG A 48 -0.83 -1.31 32.63
N ILE A 49 0.39 -1.54 33.09
CA ILE A 49 0.70 -2.02 34.42
C ILE A 49 1.68 -1.03 35.05
N TYR A 50 1.44 -0.64 36.31
CA TYR A 50 2.39 0.19 37.03
C TYR A 50 3.61 -0.63 37.42
N LEU A 51 4.79 -0.06 37.19
CA LEU A 51 6.05 -0.70 37.59
C LEU A 51 6.09 -1.00 39.10
N GLN A 52 5.47 -0.16 39.93
CA GLN A 52 5.39 -0.38 41.37
C GLN A 52 4.64 -1.67 41.73
N ASP A 53 3.46 -1.89 41.17
CA ASP A 53 2.67 -3.10 41.40
C ASP A 53 3.43 -4.36 40.93
N LEU A 54 4.20 -4.24 39.83
CA LEU A 54 5.04 -5.33 39.34
C LEU A 54 6.17 -5.67 40.30
N LEU A 55 6.86 -4.66 40.84
CA LEU A 55 7.96 -4.82 41.79
C LEU A 55 7.46 -5.43 43.12
N GLU A 56 6.28 -5.05 43.59
CA GLU A 56 5.66 -5.62 44.79
C GLU A 56 5.40 -7.13 44.64
N ILE A 57 4.87 -7.55 43.49
CA ILE A 57 4.62 -8.97 43.20
C ILE A 57 5.92 -9.74 43.03
N ALA A 58 6.92 -9.14 42.36
CA ALA A 58 8.22 -9.77 42.17
C ALA A 58 8.93 -10.02 43.49
N LYS A 59 8.87 -9.06 44.44
CA LYS A 59 9.36 -9.25 45.81
C LYS A 59 8.63 -10.38 46.54
N GLY A 60 7.31 -10.48 46.36
CA GLY A 60 6.50 -11.51 47.03
C GLY A 60 6.64 -12.93 46.45
N GLN A 61 7.04 -13.07 45.18
CA GLN A 61 7.15 -14.37 44.50
C GLN A 61 8.60 -14.75 44.14
N GLY A 62 9.59 -13.95 44.53
CA GLY A 62 11.00 -14.21 44.26
C GLY A 62 11.40 -14.07 42.79
N TYR A 63 10.64 -13.32 41.98
CA TYR A 63 11.02 -13.09 40.59
C TYR A 63 12.14 -12.05 40.49
N GLN A 64 13.13 -12.32 39.65
CA GLN A 64 14.16 -11.35 39.30
C GLN A 64 13.60 -10.39 38.24
N VAL A 65 13.41 -9.12 38.62
CA VAL A 65 12.96 -8.08 37.68
C VAL A 65 14.17 -7.47 36.99
N VAL A 66 14.30 -7.73 35.70
CA VAL A 66 15.31 -7.11 34.83
C VAL A 66 14.58 -6.15 33.89
N LEU A 67 14.65 -4.85 34.19
CA LEU A 67 14.00 -3.85 33.35
C LEU A 67 14.62 -3.84 31.94
N PRO A 68 13.80 -3.85 30.86
CA PRO A 68 14.30 -3.66 29.51
C PRO A 68 15.06 -2.34 29.41
N SER A 69 16.21 -2.32 28.73
CA SER A 69 17.09 -1.15 28.60
C SER A 69 16.42 0.10 27.98
N SER A 70 15.20 -0.02 27.47
CA SER A 70 14.37 1.10 27.00
C SER A 70 13.66 1.88 28.12
N LEU A 71 13.66 1.39 29.36
CA LEU A 71 12.99 2.01 30.51
C LEU A 71 13.94 2.37 31.67
N SER A 72 15.24 2.13 31.52
CA SER A 72 16.24 2.61 32.48
C SER A 72 16.40 4.12 32.34
N LEU A 73 16.04 4.86 33.39
CA LEU A 73 16.24 6.31 33.53
C LEU A 73 17.69 6.70 33.89
N GLU A 74 18.61 5.74 33.97
CA GLU A 74 20.01 5.97 34.30
C GLU A 74 20.91 5.64 33.09
N GLY A 75 21.59 6.66 32.56
CA GLY A 75 22.77 6.51 31.72
C GLY A 75 22.54 6.34 30.22
N ALA A 76 22.20 7.43 29.52
CA ALA A 76 22.42 7.54 28.08
C ALA A 76 23.93 7.56 27.78
N THR A 77 24.56 6.39 27.59
CA THR A 77 25.81 6.30 26.82
C THR A 77 25.77 5.13 25.85
N SER A 78 26.11 5.48 24.62
CA SER A 78 26.13 4.70 23.39
C SER A 78 26.94 3.40 23.49
N LYS A 79 26.30 2.22 23.38
CA LYS A 79 26.94 0.99 22.85
C LYS A 79 25.93 0.07 22.17
N LYS A 80 25.64 0.33 20.89
CA LYS A 80 25.22 -0.71 19.94
C LYS A 80 25.67 -0.37 18.51
N ALA A 81 26.95 -0.06 18.38
CA ALA A 81 27.68 -0.29 17.15
C ALA A 81 28.14 -1.77 17.15
N GLN A 82 28.21 -2.38 15.97
CA GLN A 82 28.64 -3.75 15.68
C GLN A 82 27.69 -4.90 16.02
N ARG A 83 26.78 -5.18 15.07
CA ARG A 83 26.79 -6.44 14.29
C ARG A 83 25.67 -6.39 13.25
N LEU A 84 25.96 -5.83 12.09
CA LEU A 84 25.27 -6.18 10.85
C LEU A 84 26.32 -6.97 10.06
N LYS A 85 26.21 -8.30 10.11
CA LYS A 85 26.72 -9.13 9.03
C LYS A 85 25.61 -9.26 8.01
N ASP A 86 26.03 -9.16 6.76
CA ASP A 86 25.23 -9.18 5.55
C ASP A 86 24.27 -10.38 5.52
N ALA A 87 23.00 -10.09 5.24
CA ALA A 87 22.04 -11.11 4.84
C ALA A 87 21.57 -10.74 3.43
N GLU A 88 22.21 -11.39 2.47
CA GLU A 88 21.77 -11.45 1.09
C GLU A 88 20.37 -12.08 1.03
N THR A 89 19.55 -11.45 0.19
CA THR A 89 18.41 -12.00 -0.55
C THR A 89 17.40 -12.91 0.18
N GLY A 90 16.17 -12.39 0.24
CA GLY A 90 14.96 -13.20 0.12
C GLY A 90 14.24 -13.50 1.43
N SER A 91 13.32 -12.62 1.85
CA SER A 91 12.06 -13.12 2.41
C SER A 91 10.96 -12.05 2.44
N VAL A 92 9.77 -12.55 2.12
CA VAL A 92 8.48 -11.92 1.90
C VAL A 92 7.96 -11.20 3.15
N ASN A 93 7.42 -10.00 2.95
CA ASN A 93 6.48 -9.27 3.80
C ASN A 93 6.52 -9.53 5.31
N LYS A 94 7.13 -8.59 6.05
CA LYS A 94 6.62 -8.11 7.35
C LYS A 94 7.38 -6.84 7.76
N LEU A 95 6.63 -5.92 8.37
CA LEU A 95 7.01 -4.57 8.79
C LEU A 95 7.16 -3.55 7.66
N ALA A 96 6.22 -2.59 7.65
CA ALA A 96 6.44 -1.27 7.11
C ALA A 96 7.68 -0.68 7.81
N LYS A 97 8.85 -0.90 7.23
CA LYS A 97 10.05 -0.14 7.54
C LYS A 97 9.77 1.26 7.03
N CYS A 98 9.52 2.20 7.94
CA CYS A 98 9.92 3.59 7.73
C CYS A 98 11.44 3.54 7.47
N ARG A 99 11.81 3.28 6.21
CA ARG A 99 13.18 3.42 5.74
C ARG A 99 13.51 4.88 5.97
N LYS A 100 14.53 5.14 6.81
CA LYS A 100 15.06 6.50 7.00
C LYS A 100 15.29 7.05 5.60
N THR A 101 14.54 8.09 5.23
CA THR A 101 14.80 8.84 4.03
C THR A 101 16.15 9.51 4.21
N PRO A 102 17.10 9.38 3.27
CA PRO A 102 18.28 10.25 3.27
C PRO A 102 17.79 11.71 3.26
N ARG A 103 18.46 12.56 4.02
CA ARG A 103 18.15 13.99 4.06
C ARG A 103 18.24 14.55 2.64
N ALA A 104 17.32 15.43 2.29
CA ALA A 104 17.35 16.19 1.05
C ALA A 104 18.72 16.90 0.94
N GLY A 105 19.63 16.35 0.13
CA GLY A 105 21.01 16.83 0.00
C GLY A 105 22.06 15.75 -0.25
N GLU A 106 21.80 14.46 0.04
CA GLU A 106 22.73 13.40 -0.35
C GLU A 106 22.67 13.15 -1.86
N ARG A 107 23.78 13.53 -2.51
CA ARG A 107 24.07 13.45 -3.94
C ARG A 107 23.66 12.09 -4.51
N ALA A 108 23.00 12.09 -5.66
CA ALA A 108 22.65 10.87 -6.37
C ALA A 108 23.90 9.99 -6.58
N PRO A 109 23.79 8.66 -6.42
CA PRO A 109 24.89 7.74 -6.68
C PRO A 109 25.41 7.93 -8.11
N ASP A 110 26.73 7.89 -8.29
CA ASP A 110 27.40 8.14 -9.58
C ASP A 110 26.80 7.24 -10.68
N GLY A 111 26.17 7.89 -11.68
CA GLY A 111 25.52 7.24 -12.82
C GLY A 111 24.00 7.43 -12.92
N VAL A 112 23.35 8.04 -11.92
CA VAL A 112 21.92 8.39 -11.99
C VAL A 112 21.79 9.87 -12.38
N THR A 113 21.58 10.11 -13.67
CA THR A 113 21.28 11.45 -14.24
C THR A 113 19.79 11.52 -14.58
N HIS A 114 19.18 12.71 -14.49
CA HIS A 114 17.77 12.92 -14.90
C HIS A 114 17.50 12.49 -16.36
N ASP A 115 18.52 12.49 -17.21
CA ASP A 115 18.41 12.08 -18.61
C ASP A 115 18.26 10.55 -18.79
N THR A 116 18.84 9.76 -17.88
CA THR A 116 18.86 8.29 -17.97
C THR A 116 17.79 7.65 -17.07
N HIS A 117 17.36 8.35 -16.03
CA HIS A 117 16.42 7.84 -15.04
C HIS A 117 15.23 8.77 -14.85
N TYR A 118 14.03 8.19 -14.88
CA TYR A 118 12.83 8.88 -14.47
C TYR A 118 12.65 8.83 -12.96
N THR A 119 12.40 10.00 -12.37
CA THR A 119 11.85 10.10 -11.03
C THR A 119 10.38 9.66 -11.03
N MET A 120 9.88 9.24 -9.86
CA MET A 120 8.47 8.88 -9.70
C MET A 120 7.51 9.98 -10.22
N ALA A 121 7.80 11.25 -9.96
CA ALA A 121 6.94 12.36 -10.39
C ALA A 121 6.92 12.50 -11.92
N GLU A 122 8.08 12.35 -12.57
CA GLU A 122 8.19 12.41 -14.03
C GLU A 122 7.41 11.28 -14.68
N VAL A 123 7.51 10.04 -14.19
CA VAL A 123 6.73 8.91 -14.75
C VAL A 123 5.24 9.17 -14.70
N LEU A 124 4.74 9.71 -13.59
CA LEU A 124 3.31 9.99 -13.44
C LEU A 124 2.85 11.10 -14.39
N SER A 125 3.70 12.11 -14.60
CA SER A 125 3.42 13.23 -15.49
C SER A 125 3.50 12.84 -16.98
N THR A 126 4.57 12.16 -17.40
CA THR A 126 4.82 11.81 -18.81
C THR A 126 3.82 10.79 -19.34
N PHE A 127 3.50 9.77 -18.54
CA PHE A 127 2.60 8.69 -18.97
C PHE A 127 1.14 8.92 -18.57
N ASN A 128 0.85 10.01 -17.84
CA ASN A 128 -0.48 10.30 -17.28
C ASN A 128 -1.08 9.09 -16.53
N ILE A 129 -0.25 8.42 -15.73
CA ILE A 129 -0.62 7.23 -14.95
C ILE A 129 -0.80 7.65 -13.49
N LYS A 130 -1.83 7.11 -12.83
CA LYS A 130 -2.04 7.33 -11.39
C LYS A 130 -0.99 6.58 -10.56
N TYR A 131 -0.62 7.16 -9.41
CA TYR A 131 0.36 6.59 -8.47
C TYR A 131 0.14 5.09 -8.20
N GLY A 132 -1.04 4.70 -7.70
CA GLY A 132 -1.34 3.30 -7.39
C GLY A 132 -1.23 2.35 -8.60
N ARG A 133 -1.54 2.86 -9.80
CA ARG A 133 -1.47 2.07 -11.04
C ARG A 133 -0.03 1.77 -11.42
N PHE A 134 0.87 2.75 -11.28
CA PHE A 134 2.29 2.53 -11.53
C PHE A 134 2.90 1.55 -10.50
N TYR A 135 2.41 1.53 -9.25
CA TYR A 135 2.82 0.53 -8.27
C TYR A 135 2.41 -0.90 -8.66
N GLU A 136 1.22 -1.10 -9.22
CA GLU A 136 0.81 -2.41 -9.74
C GLU A 136 1.72 -2.88 -10.87
N VAL A 137 2.04 -1.98 -11.81
CA VAL A 137 2.96 -2.23 -12.91
C VAL A 137 4.34 -2.61 -12.38
N ARG A 138 4.88 -1.78 -11.47
CA ARG A 138 6.18 -2.04 -10.84
C ARG A 138 6.23 -3.40 -10.15
N ASN A 139 5.17 -3.76 -9.41
CA ASN A 139 5.13 -5.03 -8.67
C ASN A 139 4.98 -6.24 -9.62
N ARG A 140 4.24 -6.09 -10.72
CA ARG A 140 4.05 -7.15 -11.72
C ARG A 140 5.34 -7.50 -12.46
N TYR A 141 6.05 -6.48 -12.93
CA TYR A 141 7.28 -6.65 -13.72
C TYR A 141 8.56 -6.53 -12.89
N GLN A 142 8.43 -6.44 -11.56
CA GLN A 142 9.54 -6.29 -10.61
C GLN A 142 10.55 -5.21 -11.03
N LEU A 143 10.04 -4.02 -11.36
CA LEU A 143 10.89 -2.92 -11.85
C LEU A 143 11.97 -2.56 -10.83
N GLN A 144 13.22 -2.57 -11.28
CA GLN A 144 14.36 -2.15 -10.46
C GLN A 144 14.23 -0.66 -10.12
N SER A 145 14.29 -0.36 -8.83
CA SER A 145 14.18 1.01 -8.32
C SER A 145 15.47 1.40 -7.64
N VAL A 146 16.05 2.52 -8.06
CA VAL A 146 17.20 3.14 -7.39
C VAL A 146 16.67 4.30 -6.55
N HIS A 147 17.22 4.51 -5.36
CA HIS A 147 16.87 5.68 -4.56
C HIS A 147 17.90 6.78 -4.83
N ALA A 148 17.44 7.91 -5.38
CA ALA A 148 18.27 9.06 -5.70
C ALA A 148 17.47 10.35 -5.47
N TRP A 149 18.14 11.44 -5.08
CA TRP A 149 17.50 12.74 -4.81
C TRP A 149 16.31 12.70 -3.83
N GLY A 150 16.37 11.84 -2.81
CA GLY A 150 15.29 11.67 -1.84
C GLY A 150 14.00 11.07 -2.43
N THR A 151 14.03 10.58 -3.67
CA THR A 151 12.92 9.93 -4.36
C THR A 151 13.34 8.58 -4.97
N THR A 152 12.36 7.77 -5.38
CA THR A 152 12.63 6.55 -6.14
C THR A 152 12.72 6.89 -7.62
N CYS A 153 13.85 6.53 -8.22
CA CYS A 153 14.15 6.69 -9.63
C CYS A 153 14.20 5.34 -10.33
N PHE A 154 13.86 5.33 -11.60
CA PHE A 154 13.74 4.15 -12.44
C PHE A 154 14.45 4.39 -13.76
N LYS A 155 15.08 3.36 -14.34
CA LYS A 155 15.68 3.47 -15.67
C LYS A 155 14.59 3.77 -16.71
N LYS A 156 14.82 4.78 -17.53
CA LYS A 156 13.86 5.24 -18.53
C LYS A 156 13.44 4.14 -19.50
N GLU A 157 14.41 3.41 -20.06
CA GLU A 157 14.17 2.30 -21.00
C GLU A 157 13.29 1.20 -20.40
N ASP A 158 13.54 0.83 -19.14
CA ASP A 158 12.78 -0.23 -18.47
C ASP A 158 11.35 0.23 -18.15
N VAL A 159 11.19 1.50 -17.76
CA VAL A 159 9.86 2.10 -17.53
C VAL A 159 9.05 2.13 -18.82
N GLU A 160 9.64 2.59 -19.92
CA GLU A 160 8.97 2.65 -21.22
C GLU A 160 8.59 1.26 -21.72
N ARG A 161 9.52 0.29 -21.67
CA ARG A 161 9.27 -1.11 -22.07
C ARG A 161 8.13 -1.72 -21.26
N VAL A 162 8.16 -1.54 -19.95
CA VAL A 162 7.15 -2.13 -19.06
C VAL A 162 5.80 -1.41 -19.17
N ILE A 163 5.78 -0.09 -19.34
CA ILE A 163 4.53 0.64 -19.62
C ILE A 163 3.96 0.24 -20.98
N GLY A 164 4.82 -0.01 -21.99
CA GLY A 164 4.44 -0.54 -23.30
C GLY A 164 3.77 -1.91 -23.20
N LEU A 165 4.47 -2.89 -22.64
CA LEU A 165 3.95 -4.24 -22.38
C LEU A 165 2.66 -4.20 -21.56
N TYR A 166 2.60 -3.33 -20.57
CA TYR A 166 1.41 -3.15 -19.77
C TYR A 166 0.24 -2.55 -20.56
N ASN A 167 0.49 -1.55 -21.41
CA ASN A 167 -0.55 -0.99 -22.27
C ASN A 167 -1.05 -2.02 -23.29
N GLU A 168 -0.18 -2.88 -23.80
CA GLU A 168 -0.52 -4.02 -24.66
C GLU A 168 -1.37 -5.06 -23.91
N GLU A 169 -0.93 -5.53 -22.74
CA GLU A 169 -1.66 -6.46 -21.89
C GLU A 169 -3.01 -5.90 -21.41
N GLN A 170 -3.05 -4.61 -21.09
CA GLN A 170 -4.27 -3.94 -20.66
C GLN A 170 -5.22 -3.64 -21.83
N GLY A 171 -4.82 -3.96 -23.06
CA GLY A 171 -5.68 -3.83 -24.22
C GLY A 171 -5.94 -2.38 -24.58
N LYS A 172 -5.00 -1.45 -24.35
CA LYS A 172 -5.12 -0.12 -24.97
C LYS A 172 -5.13 -0.22 -26.51
N ASN A 173 -4.53 -1.26 -27.09
CA ASN A 173 -4.66 -1.62 -28.51
C ASN A 173 -6.05 -2.22 -28.88
N ILE A 174 -6.84 -2.71 -27.92
CA ILE A 174 -8.23 -3.16 -28.20
C ILE A 174 -9.14 -1.95 -28.47
N SER A 175 -8.75 -0.75 -28.05
CA SER A 175 -9.50 0.49 -28.30
C SER A 175 -9.63 0.83 -29.80
N ASP A 176 -8.77 0.30 -30.67
CA ASP A 176 -8.74 0.74 -32.06
C ASP A 176 -9.87 0.11 -32.88
N ASP A 177 -10.21 -1.16 -32.62
CA ASP A 177 -11.33 -1.84 -33.29
C ASP A 177 -12.61 -1.91 -32.44
N TRP A 178 -12.55 -1.55 -31.16
CA TRP A 178 -13.68 -1.67 -30.24
C TRP A 178 -14.03 -0.33 -29.58
N TYR A 179 -15.31 0.01 -29.58
CA TYR A 179 -15.85 1.13 -28.80
C TYR A 179 -16.06 0.71 -27.34
N THR A 180 -15.61 1.55 -26.41
CA THR A 180 -16.07 1.46 -25.02
C THR A 180 -17.49 2.01 -24.93
N CYS A 181 -18.29 1.53 -23.97
CA CYS A 181 -19.62 2.08 -23.73
C CYS A 181 -19.59 3.62 -23.57
N PHE A 182 -18.57 4.16 -22.89
CA PHE A 182 -18.39 5.60 -22.70
C PHE A 182 -18.12 6.35 -24.02
N ASP A 183 -17.35 5.76 -24.93
CA ASP A 183 -17.07 6.37 -26.23
C ASP A 183 -18.36 6.50 -27.04
N ILE A 184 -19.21 5.48 -27.04
CA ILE A 184 -20.53 5.51 -27.69
C ILE A 184 -21.42 6.59 -27.05
N MET A 185 -21.42 6.68 -25.72
CA MET A 185 -22.17 7.71 -25.00
C MET A 185 -21.70 9.11 -25.40
N LYS A 186 -20.38 9.33 -25.55
CA LYS A 186 -19.80 10.61 -25.94
C LYS A 186 -20.08 10.94 -27.42
N LEU A 187 -19.87 9.99 -28.33
CA LEU A 187 -20.01 10.17 -29.78
C LEU A 187 -21.46 10.37 -30.21
N TYR A 188 -22.42 9.67 -29.60
CA TYR A 188 -23.82 9.66 -30.03
C TYR A 188 -24.79 10.26 -29.02
N GLY A 189 -24.32 10.66 -27.83
CA GLY A 189 -25.18 11.19 -26.77
C GLY A 189 -26.20 10.17 -26.24
N LEU A 190 -25.92 8.88 -26.39
CA LEU A 190 -26.79 7.79 -25.94
C LEU A 190 -26.57 7.49 -24.45
N GLY A 191 -27.61 7.06 -23.74
CA GLY A 191 -27.50 6.55 -22.38
C GLY A 191 -26.96 5.11 -22.35
N LYS A 192 -26.32 4.71 -21.26
CA LYS A 192 -25.74 3.35 -21.08
C LYS A 192 -26.75 2.22 -21.39
N THR A 193 -28.00 2.37 -20.95
CA THR A 193 -29.08 1.41 -21.22
C THR A 193 -29.46 1.36 -22.69
N GLN A 194 -29.45 2.50 -23.38
CA GLN A 194 -29.74 2.58 -24.82
C GLN A 194 -28.63 1.91 -25.63
N VAL A 195 -27.36 2.10 -25.24
CA VAL A 195 -26.22 1.43 -25.88
C VAL A 195 -26.34 -0.10 -25.75
N ARG A 196 -26.70 -0.59 -24.56
CA ARG A 196 -26.92 -2.03 -24.33
C ARG A 196 -28.06 -2.58 -25.17
N ARG A 197 -29.24 -1.94 -25.13
CA ARG A 197 -30.42 -2.38 -25.90
C ARG A 197 -30.13 -2.38 -27.40
N PHE A 198 -29.48 -1.34 -27.92
CA PHE A 198 -29.10 -1.27 -29.33
C PHE A 198 -28.17 -2.42 -29.74
N ALA A 199 -27.18 -2.74 -28.90
CA ALA A 199 -26.29 -3.86 -29.17
C ALA A 199 -27.02 -5.22 -29.16
N GLU A 200 -27.96 -5.42 -28.22
CA GLU A 200 -28.77 -6.63 -28.13
C GLU A 200 -29.74 -6.77 -29.32
N THR A 201 -30.40 -5.69 -29.74
CA THR A 201 -31.37 -5.69 -30.85
C THR A 201 -30.71 -5.90 -32.22
N HIS A 202 -29.51 -5.34 -32.43
CA HIS A 202 -28.82 -5.41 -33.72
C HIS A 202 -27.72 -6.47 -33.76
N GLY A 203 -27.54 -7.25 -32.69
CA GLY A 203 -26.56 -8.35 -32.64
C GLY A 203 -25.11 -7.88 -32.72
N VAL A 204 -24.78 -6.71 -32.16
CA VAL A 204 -23.40 -6.21 -32.14
C VAL A 204 -22.57 -7.11 -31.25
N ARG A 205 -21.44 -7.63 -31.76
CA ARG A 205 -20.53 -8.46 -30.94
C ARG A 205 -20.04 -7.68 -29.72
N ILE A 206 -20.24 -8.26 -28.54
CA ILE A 206 -19.83 -7.68 -27.25
C ILE A 206 -18.71 -8.53 -26.65
N ARG A 207 -17.57 -7.89 -26.37
CA ARG A 207 -16.50 -8.49 -25.59
C ARG A 207 -16.56 -7.95 -24.16
N LYS A 208 -16.61 -8.86 -23.18
CA LYS A 208 -16.55 -8.50 -21.75
C LYS A 208 -15.08 -8.47 -21.33
N PHE A 209 -14.59 -7.33 -20.86
CA PHE A 209 -13.23 -7.18 -20.34
C PHE A 209 -13.26 -6.77 -18.85
N LYS A 210 -12.14 -6.99 -18.13
CA LYS A 210 -12.02 -6.80 -16.68
C LYS A 210 -13.06 -7.59 -15.87
N GLY A 211 -13.15 -8.91 -16.09
CA GLY A 211 -14.04 -9.78 -15.31
C GLY A 211 -15.53 -9.45 -15.43
N GLY A 212 -15.96 -8.91 -16.59
CA GLY A 212 -17.37 -8.55 -16.84
C GLY A 212 -17.76 -7.13 -16.44
N ARG A 213 -16.83 -6.31 -15.93
CA ARG A 213 -17.14 -4.93 -15.49
C ARG A 213 -17.27 -3.93 -16.64
N ALA A 214 -16.61 -4.19 -17.78
CA ALA A 214 -16.65 -3.31 -18.94
C ALA A 214 -17.04 -4.09 -20.21
N ASN A 215 -18.06 -3.58 -20.91
CA ASN A 215 -18.47 -4.07 -22.22
C ASN A 215 -17.78 -3.23 -23.30
N TYR A 216 -17.15 -3.92 -24.24
CA TYR A 216 -16.59 -3.37 -25.46
C TYR A 216 -17.45 -3.83 -26.63
N TYR A 217 -17.78 -2.91 -27.53
CA TYR A 217 -18.62 -3.15 -28.70
C TYR A 217 -17.75 -3.03 -29.95
N LEU A 218 -17.83 -4.00 -30.86
CA LEU A 218 -17.02 -3.95 -32.09
C LEU A 218 -17.45 -2.75 -32.94
N LYS A 219 -16.51 -1.87 -33.33
CA LYS A 219 -16.81 -0.64 -34.08
C LYS A 219 -17.50 -0.94 -35.40
N ALA A 220 -16.99 -1.93 -36.15
CA ALA A 220 -17.53 -2.33 -37.44
C ALA A 220 -19.00 -2.79 -37.35
N ASP A 221 -19.30 -3.70 -36.42
CA ASP A 221 -20.67 -4.19 -36.21
C ASP A 221 -21.59 -3.07 -35.70
N TRP A 222 -21.08 -2.17 -34.84
CA TRP A 222 -21.84 -1.04 -34.33
C TRP A 222 -22.23 -0.04 -35.43
N GLU A 223 -21.28 0.30 -36.31
CA GLU A 223 -21.51 1.21 -37.44
C GLU A 223 -22.39 0.56 -38.52
N ALA A 224 -22.22 -0.74 -38.78
CA ALA A 224 -23.09 -1.50 -39.68
C ALA A 224 -24.53 -1.56 -39.14
N ALA A 225 -24.71 -1.82 -37.84
CA ALA A 225 -26.01 -1.80 -37.16
C ALA A 225 -26.65 -0.41 -37.27
N ARG A 226 -25.88 0.65 -37.08
CA ARG A 226 -26.32 2.05 -37.26
C ARG A 226 -26.76 2.33 -38.69
N LYS A 227 -25.96 1.96 -39.69
CA LYS A 227 -26.30 2.15 -41.11
C LYS A 227 -27.56 1.38 -41.50
N LYS A 228 -27.80 0.21 -40.89
CA LYS A 228 -29.04 -0.55 -41.07
C LYS A 228 -30.23 0.12 -40.38
N ALA A 229 -30.05 0.61 -39.15
CA ALA A 229 -31.07 1.31 -38.39
C ALA A 229 -31.47 2.66 -39.01
N GLU A 230 -30.51 3.41 -39.59
CA GLU A 230 -30.75 4.64 -40.35
C GLU A 230 -31.61 4.39 -41.60
N LYS A 231 -31.44 3.22 -42.24
CA LYS A 231 -32.26 2.81 -43.39
C LYS A 231 -33.66 2.35 -43.00
N SER A 232 -33.82 1.76 -41.80
CA SER A 232 -35.11 1.19 -41.35
C SER A 232 -35.95 2.14 -40.51
N SER A 233 -35.39 3.24 -39.99
CA SER A 233 -36.08 4.10 -39.03
C SER A 233 -35.69 5.56 -39.16
N THR A 234 -36.72 6.41 -39.25
CA THR A 234 -36.68 7.88 -39.41
C THR A 234 -36.11 8.66 -38.21
N THR A 235 -35.72 7.99 -37.11
CA THR A 235 -35.38 8.62 -35.82
C THR A 235 -34.10 8.05 -35.19
N THR A 236 -33.01 7.95 -35.96
CA THR A 236 -31.68 7.68 -35.40
C THR A 236 -30.96 9.00 -35.11
N LYS A 237 -30.62 9.25 -33.83
CA LYS A 237 -29.90 10.47 -33.43
C LYS A 237 -28.56 10.60 -34.17
N ALA A 238 -28.30 11.75 -34.79
CA ALA A 238 -27.03 11.99 -35.49
C ALA A 238 -25.83 11.95 -34.52
N LYS A 239 -24.64 11.65 -35.07
CA LYS A 239 -23.37 11.73 -34.34
C LYS A 239 -23.18 13.18 -33.88
N ARG A 240 -22.84 13.38 -32.60
CA ARG A 240 -22.51 14.73 -32.11
C ARG A 240 -21.18 15.14 -32.75
N LYS A 241 -21.18 16.28 -33.45
CA LYS A 241 -19.96 16.96 -33.91
C LYS A 241 -19.20 17.50 -32.71
#